data_AF-A0A528G614-F1
#
_entry.id   AF-A0A528G614-F1
#
_cell.length_a   1.000
_cell.length_b   1.000
_cell.length_c   1.000
_cell.angle_alpha   90.00
_cell.angle_beta   90.00
_cell.angle_gamma   90.00
#
_symmetry.space_group_name_H-M   'P 1'
#
loop_
_entity.id
_entity.type
_entity.pdbx_description
1 polymer ?
#
loop_
_entity_poly.entity_id
_entity_poly.type
_entity_poly.pdbx_seq_one_letter_code
_entity_poly.pdbx_strand_id
1 'polypeptide(L)'
;IGTVEPDDTGPYDINVLGEFNLSGEFWLIKPLLDRLGIRVRACIPGDARYLDVASAHRARAAMVVCSTALINLARKMDERWDIPFFEGSFYGISDTSQALRS
;
A
#
# COMPACT_ATOMS: atom_id res chain seq x y z
N ILE A 1 1.05 -2.52 -13.42
CA ILE A 1 2.24 -2.43 -12.53
C ILE A 1 3.49 -2.63 -13.38
N GLY A 2 4.44 -1.68 -13.31
CA GLY A 2 5.68 -1.74 -14.08
C GLY A 2 5.60 -1.13 -15.49
N THR A 3 4.56 -0.37 -15.80
CA THR A 3 4.32 0.15 -17.16
C THR A 3 4.53 1.65 -17.29
N VAL A 4 4.58 2.38 -16.18
CA VAL A 4 4.82 3.84 -16.15
C VAL A 4 5.86 4.14 -15.09
N GLU A 5 6.92 4.84 -15.47
CA GLU A 5 7.90 5.37 -14.53
C GLU A 5 7.44 6.72 -13.99
N PRO A 6 7.19 6.85 -12.68
CA PRO A 6 6.80 8.12 -12.08
C PRO A 6 8.02 9.02 -11.83
N ASP A 7 7.83 10.33 -11.92
CA ASP A 7 8.85 11.36 -11.63
C ASP A 7 8.89 11.76 -10.15
N ASP A 8 7.96 11.23 -9.36
CA ASP A 8 7.72 11.68 -7.99
C ASP A 8 8.20 10.69 -6.92
N THR A 9 8.98 9.63 -7.24
CA THR A 9 9.32 8.54 -6.30
C THR A 9 9.92 9.00 -4.98
N GLY A 10 9.43 8.41 -3.88
CA GLY A 10 9.84 8.74 -2.51
C GLY A 10 10.50 7.56 -1.80
N PRO A 11 11.31 7.82 -0.74
CA PRO A 11 11.95 6.77 0.05
C PRO A 11 10.97 6.02 0.97
N TYR A 12 9.75 6.53 1.16
CA TYR A 12 8.73 5.97 2.07
C TYR A 12 7.41 5.70 1.35
N ASP A 13 7.46 5.39 0.06
CA ASP A 13 6.28 5.03 -0.71
C ASP A 13 5.83 3.61 -0.38
N ILE A 14 4.55 3.43 -0.06
CA ILE A 14 3.98 2.10 0.15
C ILE A 14 2.79 1.83 -0.79
N ASN A 15 2.56 0.56 -1.09
CA ASN A 15 1.29 0.11 -1.65
C ASN A 15 0.41 -0.46 -0.55
N VAL A 16 -0.90 -0.28 -0.68
CA VAL A 16 -1.91 -0.91 0.17
C VAL A 16 -2.70 -1.87 -0.71
N LEU A 17 -2.69 -3.15 -0.37
CA LEU A 17 -3.33 -4.22 -1.14
C LEU A 17 -4.49 -4.78 -0.33
N GLY A 18 -5.66 -4.95 -0.92
CA GLY A 18 -6.82 -5.59 -0.29
C GLY A 18 -7.70 -4.61 0.49
N GLU A 19 -7.39 -3.32 0.43
CA GLU A 19 -8.27 -2.26 0.89
C GLU A 19 -9.24 -1.87 -0.25
N PHE A 20 -10.53 -1.87 0.06
CA PHE A 20 -11.61 -1.62 -0.91
C PHE A 20 -12.27 -0.26 -0.71
N ASN A 21 -11.82 0.51 0.29
CA ASN A 21 -12.38 1.79 0.69
C ASN A 21 -13.90 1.73 0.95
N LEU A 22 -14.40 0.60 1.46
CA LEU A 22 -15.84 0.31 1.60
C LEU A 22 -16.60 1.33 2.47
N SER A 23 -15.92 1.98 3.42
CA SER A 23 -16.53 2.92 4.37
C SER A 23 -15.79 4.27 4.48
N GLY A 24 -14.86 4.58 3.57
CA GLY A 24 -14.03 5.78 3.67
C GLY A 24 -12.93 5.70 4.74
N GLU A 25 -12.72 4.54 5.37
CA GLU A 25 -11.79 4.36 6.50
C GLU A 25 -10.33 4.60 6.09
N PHE A 26 -9.97 4.25 4.86
CA PHE A 26 -8.66 4.55 4.31
C PHE A 26 -8.37 6.06 4.28
N TRP A 27 -9.39 6.91 4.11
CA TRP A 27 -9.26 8.37 4.13
C TRP A 27 -8.98 8.94 5.51
N LEU A 28 -9.26 8.19 6.59
CA LEU A 28 -8.88 8.57 7.95
C LEU A 28 -7.41 8.25 8.24
N ILE A 29 -6.89 7.18 7.63
CA ILE A 29 -5.51 6.74 7.81
C ILE A 29 -4.54 7.51 6.93
N LYS A 30 -4.93 7.84 5.69
CA LYS A 30 -4.06 8.55 4.74
C LYS A 30 -3.44 9.83 5.33
N PRO A 31 -4.19 10.73 6.02
CA PRO A 31 -3.61 11.89 6.69
C PRO A 31 -2.60 11.55 7.80
N LEU A 32 -2.77 10.41 8.48
CA LEU A 32 -1.81 9.95 9.50
C LEU A 32 -0.51 9.48 8.84
N LEU A 33 -0.60 8.69 7.76
CA LEU A 33 0.56 8.27 6.98
C LEU A 33 1.29 9.48 6.37
N ASP A 34 0.53 10.42 5.79
CA ASP A 34 1.08 11.66 5.22
C ASP A 34 1.84 12.47 6.30
N ARG A 35 1.33 12.54 7.54
CA ARG A 35 2.02 13.19 8.68
C ARG A 35 3.27 12.46 9.16
N LEU A 36 3.36 11.15 8.92
CA LEU A 36 4.55 10.33 9.18
C LEU A 36 5.54 10.36 8.01
N GLY A 37 5.21 11.05 6.91
CA GLY A 37 6.03 11.10 5.70
C GLY A 37 5.90 9.86 4.82
N ILE A 38 4.93 8.98 5.10
CA ILE A 38 4.66 7.76 4.34
C ILE A 38 3.62 8.10 3.27
N ARG A 39 4.00 7.98 2.00
CA ARG A 39 3.06 8.21 0.90
C ARG A 39 2.47 6.90 0.44
N VAL A 40 1.14 6.82 0.36
CA VAL A 40 0.49 5.70 -0.33
C VAL A 40 0.55 5.94 -1.83
N ARG A 41 1.33 5.11 -2.54
CA ARG A 41 1.51 5.18 -4.00
C ARG A 41 0.36 4.57 -4.76
N ALA A 42 -0.13 3.41 -4.32
CA ALA A 42 -1.31 2.77 -4.89
C ALA A 42 -2.09 2.03 -3.81
N CYS A 43 -3.41 2.14 -3.87
CA CYS A 43 -4.34 1.32 -3.12
C CYS A 43 -5.03 0.37 -4.10
N ILE A 44 -4.83 -0.95 -3.97
CA ILE A 44 -5.29 -1.92 -4.96
C ILE A 44 -6.26 -2.91 -4.29
N PRO A 45 -7.51 -3.07 -4.79
CA PRO A 45 -8.11 -2.34 -5.90
C PRO A 45 -8.79 -1.02 -5.51
N GLY A 46 -8.92 -0.68 -4.22
CA GLY A 46 -9.73 0.44 -3.75
C GLY A 46 -9.25 1.81 -4.24
N ASP A 47 -10.10 2.51 -4.98
CA ASP A 47 -9.88 3.89 -5.49
C ASP A 47 -8.58 4.10 -6.29
N ALA A 48 -7.95 3.02 -6.79
CA ALA A 48 -6.73 3.10 -7.58
C ALA A 48 -6.98 3.74 -8.94
N ARG A 49 -6.20 4.76 -9.31
CA ARG A 49 -6.15 5.22 -10.70
C ARG A 49 -5.18 4.37 -11.50
N TYR A 50 -5.36 4.35 -12.82
CA TYR A 50 -4.48 3.61 -13.72
C TYR A 50 -3.00 3.95 -13.50
N LEU A 51 -2.66 5.23 -13.36
CA LEU A 51 -1.27 5.69 -13.20
C LEU A 51 -0.65 5.22 -11.87
N ASP A 52 -1.45 5.16 -10.81
CA ASP A 52 -1.02 4.66 -9.49
C ASP A 52 -0.65 3.18 -9.60
N VAL A 53 -1.53 2.38 -10.22
CA VAL A 53 -1.28 0.94 -10.43
C VAL A 53 -0.16 0.70 -11.45
N ALA A 54 -0.03 1.55 -12.47
CA ALA A 54 1.03 1.44 -13.46
C ALA A 54 2.42 1.69 -12.86
N SER A 55 2.50 2.58 -11.87
CA SER A 55 3.74 2.98 -11.18
C SER A 55 3.99 2.28 -9.85
N ALA A 56 3.08 1.42 -9.38
CA ALA A 56 3.16 0.74 -8.08
C ALA A 56 4.45 -0.09 -7.86
N HIS A 57 5.21 -0.43 -8.92
CA HIS A 57 6.50 -1.11 -8.82
C HIS A 57 7.62 -0.25 -8.22
N ARG A 58 7.36 1.04 -7.99
CA ARG A 58 8.31 1.96 -7.33
C ARG A 58 8.09 2.12 -5.83
N ALA A 59 7.09 1.45 -5.26
CA ALA A 59 6.93 1.43 -3.81
C ALA A 59 8.10 0.70 -3.13
N ARG A 60 8.32 1.01 -1.85
CA ARG A 60 9.35 0.40 -0.99
C ARG A 60 8.83 -0.74 -0.13
N ALA A 61 7.52 -0.78 0.09
CA ALA A 61 6.85 -1.89 0.74
C ALA A 61 5.41 -2.01 0.26
N ALA A 62 4.79 -3.17 0.50
CA ALA A 62 3.36 -3.39 0.30
C ALA A 62 2.71 -3.90 1.59
N MET A 63 1.64 -3.27 2.03
CA MET A 63 0.84 -3.77 3.14
C MET A 63 -0.39 -4.51 2.59
N VAL A 64 -0.63 -5.73 3.06
CA VAL A 64 -1.80 -6.54 2.69
C VAL A 64 -2.85 -6.44 3.80
N VAL A 65 -4.01 -5.87 3.47
CA VAL A 65 -5.15 -5.66 4.36
C VAL A 65 -6.22 -6.72 4.11
N CYS A 66 -6.63 -7.40 5.18
CA CYS A 66 -7.85 -8.23 5.29
C CYS A 66 -8.20 -9.11 4.07
N SER A 67 -7.20 -9.64 3.34
CA SER A 67 -7.49 -10.47 2.18
C SER A 67 -6.35 -11.38 1.78
N THR A 68 -6.56 -12.68 1.97
CA THR A 68 -5.80 -13.74 1.29
C THR A 68 -5.90 -13.64 -0.24
N ALA A 69 -6.81 -12.84 -0.81
CA ALA A 69 -6.98 -12.74 -2.26
C ALA A 69 -5.80 -12.03 -2.96
N LEU A 70 -5.15 -11.07 -2.31
CA LEU A 70 -4.06 -10.28 -2.93
C LEU A 70 -2.66 -10.67 -2.46
N ILE A 71 -2.52 -11.70 -1.64
CA ILE A 71 -1.21 -12.20 -1.23
C ILE A 71 -0.37 -12.69 -2.42
N ASN A 72 -1.02 -13.22 -3.46
CA ASN A 72 -0.35 -13.63 -4.69
C ASN A 72 0.14 -12.43 -5.51
N LEU A 73 -0.54 -11.27 -5.40
CA LEU A 73 -0.03 -10.04 -5.98
C LEU A 73 1.19 -9.56 -5.22
N ALA A 74 1.13 -9.53 -3.88
CA ALA A 74 2.24 -9.13 -3.02
C ALA A 74 3.50 -9.98 -3.27
N ARG A 75 3.36 -11.31 -3.32
CA ARG A 75 4.46 -12.23 -3.69
C ARG A 75 5.07 -11.92 -5.05
N LYS A 76 4.25 -11.67 -6.07
CA LYS A 76 4.77 -11.29 -7.40
C LYS A 76 5.49 -9.95 -7.38
N MET A 77 5.11 -9.04 -6.48
CA MET A 77 5.79 -7.75 -6.35
C MET A 77 7.15 -7.89 -5.69
N ASP A 78 7.24 -8.75 -4.67
CA ASP A 78 8.49 -9.16 -4.03
C ASP A 78 9.43 -9.84 -5.03
N GLU A 79 8.98 -10.91 -5.70
CA GLU A 79 9.78 -11.68 -6.67
C GLU A 79 10.29 -10.84 -7.85
N ARG A 80 9.51 -9.88 -8.33
CA ARG A 80 9.81 -9.14 -9.57
C ARG A 80 10.50 -7.80 -9.34
N TRP A 81 10.21 -7.15 -8.22
CA TRP A 81 10.67 -5.78 -7.95
C TRP A 81 11.30 -5.60 -6.57
N ASP A 82 11.50 -6.69 -5.80
CA ASP A 82 12.12 -6.66 -4.47
C ASP A 82 11.34 -5.74 -3.51
N ILE A 83 10.01 -5.78 -3.61
CA ILE A 83 9.10 -5.02 -2.76
C ILE A 83 8.64 -5.93 -1.62
N PRO A 84 9.21 -5.79 -0.41
CA PRO A 84 8.79 -6.58 0.73
C PRO A 84 7.33 -6.29 1.08
N PHE A 85 6.63 -7.28 1.61
CA PHE A 85 5.25 -7.12 2.04
C PHE A 85 5.00 -7.67 3.45
N PHE A 86 4.01 -7.09 4.12
CA PHE A 86 3.55 -7.51 5.44
C PHE A 86 2.03 -7.48 5.51
N GLU A 87 1.48 -8.28 6.42
CA GLU A 87 0.05 -8.27 6.72
C GLU A 87 -0.24 -7.24 7.81
N GLY A 88 -1.26 -6.42 7.61
CA GLY A 88 -1.62 -5.35 8.55
C GLY A 88 -3.10 -5.04 8.51
N SER A 89 -3.61 -4.50 9.60
CA SER A 89 -4.98 -4.02 9.72
C SER A 89 -4.94 -2.56 10.19
N PHE A 90 -5.84 -1.74 9.66
CA PHE A 90 -6.09 -0.40 10.18
C PHE A 90 -7.18 -0.38 11.27
N TYR A 91 -7.67 -1.57 11.69
CA TYR A 91 -8.76 -1.70 12.64
C TYR A 91 -8.23 -1.70 14.08
N GLY A 92 -8.38 -0.57 14.76
CA GLY A 92 -8.03 -0.42 16.17
C GLY A 92 -6.66 0.22 16.40
N ILE A 93 -6.56 0.99 17.49
CA ILE A 93 -5.35 1.75 17.89
C ILE A 93 -4.13 0.81 18.03
N SER A 94 -4.36 -0.41 18.51
CA SER A 94 -3.31 -1.42 18.72
C SER A 94 -2.77 -1.96 17.39
N ASP A 95 -3.62 -2.36 16.47
CA ASP A 95 -3.22 -2.94 15.18
C ASP A 95 -2.59 -1.88 14.28
N THR A 96 -3.14 -0.65 14.28
CA THR A 96 -2.53 0.49 13.57
C THR A 96 -1.14 0.81 14.12
N SER A 97 -0.96 0.78 15.45
CA SER A 97 0.35 1.00 16.07
C SER A 97 1.34 -0.11 15.75
N GLN A 98 0.88 -1.36 15.59
CA GLN A 98 1.72 -2.48 15.22
C GLN A 98 2.15 -2.39 13.75
N ALA A 99 1.22 -2.09 12.84
CA ALA A 99 1.50 -1.92 11.42
C ALA A 99 2.44 -0.73 11.13
N LEU A 100 2.40 0.33 11.94
CA LEU A 100 3.34 1.46 11.82
C LEU A 100 4.74 1.15 12.38
N ARG A 101 4.91 0.11 13.21
CA ARG A 101 6.18 -0.23 13.86
C ARG A 101 6.92 -1.38 13.19
N SER A 102 6.23 -2.23 12.44
CA SER A 102 6.79 -3.32 11.64
C SER A 102 7.43 -2.81 10.35
#